data_AF-A0AAV1DFM7-F1
#
_entry.id   AF-A0AAV1DFM7-F1
#
_cell.length_a   1.000
_cell.length_b   1.000
_cell.length_c   1.000
_cell.angle_alpha   90.00
_cell.angle_beta   90.00
_cell.angle_gamma   90.00
#
_symmetry.space_group_name_H-M   'P 1'
#
loop_
_entity.id
_entity.type
_entity.pdbx_description
1 polymer ?
#
loop_
_entity_poly.entity_id
_entity_poly.type
_entity_poly.pdbx_seq_one_letter_code
_entity_poly.pdbx_strand_id
1 'polypeptide(L)'
;MNNIKLHSDDNVELAFPDILGQLESLDMVVGIEDKHKEICCFSLPMNLKKLTLRESIGKLPKLEVLKLVNVSLMECTWRMEEEEFNKLKILELNSYGLRFWSASDDQFECLEKLELQACKKLEEMPSCLESISMLQMIGAVSCSETVNELVKKIGQVQVDNGNSDLKINIQRY
;
A
#
# COMPACT_ATOMS: atom_id res chain seq x y z
N MET A 1 1.45 -16.57 -12.19
CA MET A 1 2.28 -15.41 -11.83
C MET A 1 2.47 -14.51 -13.04
N ASN A 2 1.42 -13.74 -13.32
CA ASN A 2 1.51 -12.58 -14.20
C ASN A 2 2.00 -11.43 -13.33
N ASN A 3 3.29 -11.09 -13.45
CA ASN A 3 3.93 -10.04 -12.67
C ASN A 3 4.36 -8.93 -13.63
N ILE A 4 4.05 -7.68 -13.27
CA ILE A 4 4.48 -6.51 -14.05
C ILE A 4 5.21 -5.55 -13.10
N LYS A 5 6.36 -5.06 -13.56
CA LYS A 5 7.09 -3.98 -12.91
C LYS A 5 6.99 -2.73 -13.78
N LEU A 6 6.56 -1.63 -13.19
CA LEU A 6 6.39 -0.34 -13.86
C LEU A 6 7.26 0.72 -13.18
N HIS A 7 8.02 1.46 -13.98
CA HIS A 7 8.72 2.68 -13.59
C HIS A 7 7.93 3.91 -14.04
N SER A 8 8.12 5.04 -13.37
CA SER A 8 7.45 6.31 -13.72
C SER A 8 7.76 6.82 -15.12
N ASP A 9 8.93 6.44 -15.64
CA ASP A 9 9.38 6.80 -16.99
C ASP A 9 8.90 5.79 -18.04
N ASP A 10 8.31 4.67 -17.62
CA ASP A 10 7.83 3.65 -18.53
C ASP A 10 6.51 4.10 -19.18
N ASN A 11 6.55 4.34 -20.48
CA ASN A 11 5.35 4.47 -21.30
C ASN A 11 4.78 3.08 -21.60
N VAL A 12 4.15 2.43 -20.60
CA VAL A 12 3.46 1.16 -20.82
C VAL A 12 1.98 1.42 -21.07
N GLU A 13 1.60 1.45 -22.36
CA GLU A 13 0.20 1.38 -22.75
C GLU A 13 -0.31 -0.06 -22.54
N LEU A 14 -0.75 -0.37 -21.32
CA LEU A 14 -1.44 -1.63 -21.00
C LEU A 14 -2.87 -1.62 -21.54
N ALA A 15 -3.03 -1.68 -22.85
CA ALA A 15 -4.33 -1.68 -23.54
C ALA A 15 -4.98 -3.07 -23.63
N PHE A 16 -4.84 -3.91 -22.59
CA PHE A 16 -5.40 -5.27 -22.59
C PHE A 16 -6.14 -5.56 -21.28
N PRO A 17 -7.48 -5.43 -21.25
CA PRO A 17 -8.31 -5.76 -20.08
C PRO A 17 -8.07 -7.19 -19.57
N ASP A 18 -7.80 -8.11 -20.50
CA ASP A 18 -7.60 -9.54 -20.22
C ASP A 18 -6.35 -9.85 -19.39
N ILE A 19 -5.31 -9.00 -19.48
CA ILE A 19 -4.06 -9.18 -18.73
C ILE A 19 -4.21 -8.58 -17.32
N LEU A 20 -4.90 -7.45 -17.20
CA LEU A 20 -5.15 -6.79 -15.90
C LEU A 20 -6.00 -7.66 -14.97
N GLY A 21 -7.05 -8.31 -15.49
CA GLY A 21 -7.88 -9.24 -14.71
C GLY A 21 -7.18 -10.51 -14.22
N GLN A 22 -5.93 -10.73 -14.66
CA GLN A 22 -5.10 -11.87 -14.26
C GLN A 22 -3.84 -11.47 -13.50
N LEU A 23 -3.68 -10.19 -13.18
CA LEU A 23 -2.50 -9.69 -12.49
C LEU A 23 -2.54 -10.10 -11.01
N GLU A 24 -1.53 -10.84 -10.59
CA GLU A 24 -1.38 -11.32 -9.20
C GLU A 24 -0.42 -10.43 -8.42
N SER A 25 0.56 -9.81 -9.09
CA SER A 25 1.58 -8.97 -8.48
C SER A 25 1.88 -7.73 -9.32
N LEU A 26 1.93 -6.57 -8.65
CA LEU A 26 2.29 -5.28 -9.24
C LEU A 26 3.38 -4.59 -8.42
N ASP A 27 4.50 -4.29 -9.07
CA ASP A 27 5.58 -3.48 -8.51
C ASP A 27 5.61 -2.13 -9.22
N MET A 28 5.40 -1.03 -8.50
CA MET A 28 5.37 0.31 -9.07
C MET A 28 6.42 1.24 -8.43
N VAL A 29 7.17 1.94 -9.27
CA VAL A 29 8.10 3.01 -8.86
C VAL A 29 7.55 4.35 -9.32
N VAL A 30 7.19 5.24 -8.39
CA VAL A 30 6.60 6.56 -8.71
C VAL A 30 7.62 7.68 -8.51
N GLY A 31 8.17 8.20 -9.62
CA GLY A 31 9.03 9.37 -9.67
C GLY A 31 8.27 10.70 -9.53
N ILE A 32 9.00 11.76 -9.17
CA ILE A 32 8.46 13.07 -8.81
C ILE A 32 8.26 13.94 -10.05
N GLU A 33 7.04 14.43 -10.28
CA GLU A 33 6.83 15.68 -11.01
C GLU A 33 5.89 16.64 -10.22
N ASP A 34 6.45 17.80 -9.91
CA ASP A 34 5.85 19.06 -9.44
C ASP A 34 5.34 19.27 -7.99
N LYS A 35 5.59 20.50 -7.51
CA LYS A 35 5.68 20.90 -6.08
C LYS A 35 4.41 21.43 -5.41
N HIS A 36 3.22 21.42 -6.01
CA HIS A 36 2.10 22.20 -5.46
C HIS A 36 0.69 21.60 -5.62
N LYS A 37 0.53 20.28 -5.54
CA LYS A 37 -0.81 19.69 -5.42
C LYS A 37 -0.86 18.72 -4.26
N GLU A 38 -1.88 18.85 -3.42
CA GLU A 38 -2.40 17.75 -2.62
C GLU A 38 -2.75 16.63 -3.60
N ILE A 39 -1.89 15.61 -3.68
CA ILE A 39 -2.13 14.45 -4.54
C ILE A 39 -2.84 13.42 -3.68
N CYS A 40 -4.09 13.13 -4.01
CA CYS A 40 -4.81 11.98 -3.50
C CYS A 40 -4.05 10.72 -3.94
N CYS A 41 -3.53 9.95 -2.98
CA CYS A 41 -2.79 8.74 -3.33
C CYS A 41 -3.72 7.73 -4.01
N PHE A 42 -3.21 7.14 -5.09
CA PHE A 42 -3.78 6.21 -6.08
C PHE A 42 -4.60 6.80 -7.24
N SER A 43 -4.84 8.11 -7.27
CA SER A 43 -4.93 8.77 -8.57
C SER A 43 -3.52 8.88 -9.15
N LEU A 44 -3.18 8.00 -10.10
CA LEU A 44 -1.91 8.06 -10.85
C LEU A 44 -1.66 9.52 -11.28
N PRO A 45 -0.46 10.09 -11.08
CA PRO A 45 -0.19 11.45 -11.50
C PRO A 45 -0.48 11.58 -13.00
N MET A 46 -1.37 12.51 -13.37
CA MET A 46 -1.79 12.74 -14.77
C MET A 46 -0.68 13.26 -15.70
N ASN A 47 0.58 13.28 -15.24
CA ASN A 47 1.74 13.58 -16.08
C ASN A 47 2.45 12.31 -16.61
N LEU A 48 1.99 11.10 -16.24
CA LEU A 48 2.28 9.91 -17.04
C LEU A 48 1.55 10.03 -18.38
N LYS A 49 2.28 10.26 -19.47
CA LYS A 49 1.65 10.45 -20.79
C LYS A 49 0.88 9.23 -21.29
N LYS A 50 1.05 8.02 -20.71
CA LYS A 50 0.10 6.90 -20.83
C LYS A 50 0.39 5.76 -19.84
N LEU A 51 -0.25 5.80 -18.67
CA LEU A 51 -0.76 4.61 -17.97
C LEU A 51 -2.21 4.93 -17.59
N THR A 52 -3.14 4.51 -18.45
CA THR A 52 -4.58 4.74 -18.21
C THR A 52 -5.18 3.47 -17.63
N LEU A 53 -5.00 3.25 -16.33
CA LEU A 53 -5.91 2.38 -15.60
C LEU A 53 -7.22 3.16 -15.45
N ARG A 54 -8.22 2.83 -16.27
CA ARG A 54 -9.56 3.44 -16.16
C ARG A 54 -10.29 3.02 -14.87
N GLU A 55 -9.76 2.01 -14.19
CA GLU A 55 -10.25 1.45 -12.94
C GLU A 55 -9.15 1.57 -11.88
N SER A 56 -9.50 1.89 -10.64
CA SER A 56 -8.55 1.96 -9.52
C SER A 56 -7.79 0.64 -9.38
N ILE A 57 -6.47 0.67 -9.12
CA ILE A 57 -5.64 -0.54 -8.90
C ILE A 57 -6.26 -1.44 -7.82
N GLY A 58 -6.94 -0.84 -6.84
CA GLY A 58 -7.68 -1.55 -5.82
C GLY A 58 -8.76 -2.50 -6.35
N LYS A 59 -9.34 -2.23 -7.52
CA LYS A 59 -10.41 -3.06 -8.09
C LYS A 59 -9.91 -4.25 -8.90
N LEU A 60 -8.59 -4.47 -8.97
CA LEU A 60 -8.03 -5.63 -9.65
C LEU A 60 -8.43 -6.92 -8.91
N PRO A 61 -9.22 -7.81 -9.53
CA PRO A 61 -9.95 -8.87 -8.81
C PRO A 61 -9.06 -10.01 -8.32
N LYS A 62 -7.80 -10.08 -8.78
CA LYS A 62 -6.83 -11.14 -8.44
C LYS A 62 -5.52 -10.59 -7.88
N LEU A 63 -5.45 -9.29 -7.57
CA LEU A 63 -4.22 -8.70 -7.07
C LEU A 63 -3.95 -9.20 -5.65
N GLU A 64 -2.93 -10.04 -5.48
CA GLU A 64 -2.52 -10.60 -4.19
C GLU A 64 -1.30 -9.89 -3.62
N VAL A 65 -0.45 -9.30 -4.46
CA VAL A 65 0.80 -8.65 -4.05
C VAL A 65 0.87 -7.25 -4.65
N LEU A 66 0.98 -6.25 -3.78
CA LEU A 66 1.20 -4.87 -4.17
C LEU A 66 2.48 -4.37 -3.50
N LYS A 67 3.45 -3.96 -4.33
CA LYS A 67 4.68 -3.33 -3.86
C LYS A 67 4.81 -1.95 -4.46
N LEU A 68 4.88 -0.96 -3.60
CA LEU A 68 4.97 0.45 -3.97
C LEU A 68 6.29 0.99 -3.48
N VAL A 69 7.17 1.38 -4.39
CA VAL A 69 8.53 1.81 -4.07
C VAL A 69 8.75 3.27 -4.48
N ASN A 70 9.47 4.01 -3.64
CA ASN A 70 9.85 5.40 -3.85
C ASN A 70 8.67 6.36 -4.05
N VAL A 71 7.54 6.13 -3.37
CA VAL A 71 6.41 7.07 -3.42
C VAL A 71 6.83 8.37 -2.72
N SER A 72 7.28 9.34 -3.51
CA SER A 72 8.06 10.52 -3.08
C SER A 72 7.30 11.83 -3.26
N LEU A 73 5.98 11.76 -3.19
CA LEU A 73 5.08 12.90 -3.25
C LEU A 73 5.17 13.70 -1.93
N MET A 74 5.09 15.03 -1.98
CA MET A 74 5.04 15.84 -0.74
C MET A 74 3.65 15.71 -0.10
N GLU A 75 3.61 15.13 1.10
CA GLU A 75 2.43 15.09 1.98
C GLU A 75 1.19 14.44 1.33
N CYS A 76 1.14 13.12 1.38
CA CYS A 76 0.06 12.36 0.78
C CYS A 76 -0.89 11.72 1.78
N THR A 77 -2.17 11.68 1.39
CA THR A 77 -3.20 10.90 2.06
C THR A 77 -3.60 9.74 1.15
N TRP A 78 -3.48 8.51 1.65
CA TRP A 78 -4.03 7.32 1.02
C TRP A 78 -5.42 7.06 1.61
N ARG A 79 -6.46 7.37 0.84
CA ARG A 79 -7.83 6.98 1.13
C ARG A 79 -8.24 5.89 0.16
N MET A 80 -8.58 4.73 0.68
CA MET A 80 -9.09 3.62 -0.12
C MET A 80 -10.60 3.75 -0.30
N GLU A 81 -11.10 3.39 -1.47
CA GLU A 81 -12.54 3.36 -1.80
C GLU A 81 -13.13 1.97 -1.56
N GLU A 82 -14.44 1.88 -1.31
CA GLU A 82 -15.14 0.59 -1.10
C GLU A 82 -14.77 -0.46 -2.17
N GLU A 83 -14.66 -1.72 -1.73
CA GLU A 83 -14.32 -2.89 -2.55
C GLU A 83 -12.91 -2.91 -3.17
N GLU A 84 -11.99 -2.07 -2.69
CA GLU A 84 -10.59 -2.09 -3.10
C GLU A 84 -9.75 -3.11 -2.31
N PHE A 85 -8.87 -3.82 -3.03
CA PHE A 85 -7.83 -4.73 -2.52
C PHE A 85 -8.36 -5.97 -1.77
N ASN A 86 -9.56 -6.45 -2.12
CA ASN A 86 -10.23 -7.59 -1.47
C ASN A 86 -9.44 -8.91 -1.50
N LYS A 87 -8.50 -9.08 -2.45
CA LYS A 87 -7.63 -10.28 -2.56
C LYS A 87 -6.19 -10.03 -2.17
N LEU A 88 -5.85 -8.83 -1.71
CA LEU A 88 -4.49 -8.45 -1.39
C LEU A 88 -4.01 -9.21 -0.16
N LYS A 89 -2.92 -9.96 -0.31
CA LYS A 89 -2.23 -10.72 0.74
C LYS A 89 -0.96 -10.03 1.21
N ILE A 90 -0.26 -9.35 0.31
CA ILE A 90 1.02 -8.70 0.62
C ILE A 90 0.96 -7.24 0.18
N LEU A 91 1.20 -6.35 1.14
CA LEU A 91 1.41 -4.92 0.90
C LEU A 91 2.80 -4.51 1.39
N GLU A 92 3.66 -4.11 0.46
CA GLU A 92 4.95 -3.49 0.76
C GLU A 92 4.91 -2.04 0.30
N LEU A 93 5.04 -1.10 1.24
CA LEU A 93 4.89 0.32 0.97
C LEU A 93 6.14 1.07 1.39
N ASN A 94 6.84 1.62 0.41
CA ASN A 94 7.95 2.52 0.62
C ASN A 94 7.58 3.94 0.15
N SER A 95 7.36 4.83 1.12
CA SER A 95 6.96 6.21 0.86
C SER A 95 7.64 7.21 1.78
N TYR A 96 8.23 8.27 1.21
CA TYR A 96 8.76 9.38 2.00
C TYR A 96 7.70 10.46 2.33
N GLY A 97 6.53 10.32 1.70
CA GLY A 97 5.52 11.36 1.60
C GLY A 97 4.21 11.07 2.29
N LEU A 98 3.88 9.79 2.47
CA LEU A 98 2.62 9.35 3.05
C LEU A 98 2.49 9.85 4.49
N ARG A 99 1.40 10.58 4.74
CA ARG A 99 1.07 11.20 6.01
C ARG A 99 -0.14 10.56 6.66
N PHE A 100 -1.21 10.36 5.90
CA PHE A 100 -2.44 9.75 6.40
C PHE A 100 -2.81 8.53 5.57
N TRP A 101 -3.17 7.44 6.21
CA TRP A 101 -3.67 6.23 5.54
C TRP A 101 -4.97 5.78 6.20
N SER A 102 -6.06 5.80 5.42
CA SER A 102 -7.40 5.42 5.86
C SER A 102 -8.02 4.40 4.91
N ALA A 103 -8.67 3.40 5.49
CA ALA A 103 -9.35 2.29 4.81
C ALA A 103 -10.70 2.04 5.51
N SER A 104 -11.67 1.49 4.79
CA SER A 104 -12.92 1.00 5.39
C SER A 104 -12.71 -0.32 6.12
N ASP A 105 -13.65 -0.67 7.00
CA ASP A 105 -13.53 -1.83 7.90
C ASP A 105 -13.54 -3.19 7.16
N ASP A 106 -14.06 -3.23 5.94
CA ASP A 106 -14.16 -4.39 5.06
C ASP A 106 -12.99 -4.54 4.08
N GLN A 107 -12.01 -3.64 4.14
CA GLN A 107 -10.82 -3.71 3.30
C GLN A 107 -9.73 -4.59 3.93
N PHE A 108 -8.90 -5.18 3.07
CA PHE A 108 -7.76 -6.03 3.46
C PHE A 108 -8.11 -7.34 4.19
N GLU A 109 -9.30 -7.91 3.98
CA GLU A 109 -9.72 -9.17 4.62
C GLU A 109 -8.71 -10.33 4.42
N CYS A 110 -8.00 -10.33 3.29
CA CYS A 110 -7.03 -11.36 2.93
C CYS A 110 -5.57 -10.99 3.26
N LEU A 111 -5.31 -9.84 3.90
CA LEU A 111 -3.94 -9.35 4.07
C LEU A 111 -3.17 -10.20 5.09
N GLU A 112 -2.09 -10.80 4.62
CA GLU A 112 -1.19 -11.66 5.40
C GLU A 112 0.08 -10.92 5.83
N LYS A 113 0.58 -9.99 5.00
CA LYS A 113 1.82 -9.25 5.24
C LYS A 113 1.64 -7.76 4.96
N LEU A 114 1.98 -6.93 5.94
CA LEU A 114 2.15 -5.48 5.78
C LEU A 114 3.58 -5.07 6.17
N GLU A 115 4.30 -4.44 5.25
CA GLU A 115 5.63 -3.88 5.53
C GLU A 115 5.73 -2.43 5.06
N LEU A 116 5.94 -1.53 6.00
CA LEU A 116 6.20 -0.12 5.77
C LEU A 116 7.71 0.12 5.73
N GLN A 117 8.20 0.77 4.70
CA GLN A 117 9.61 1.12 4.56
C GLN A 117 9.78 2.63 4.35
N ALA A 118 10.67 3.26 5.10
CA ALA A 118 10.98 4.69 4.98
C ALA A 118 9.76 5.64 5.11
N CYS A 119 8.64 5.18 5.67
CA CYS A 119 7.39 5.92 5.93
C CYS A 119 7.52 6.94 7.04
N LYS A 120 8.46 7.89 6.94
CA LYS A 120 8.85 8.77 8.05
C LYS A 120 7.80 9.82 8.43
N LYS A 121 6.86 10.11 7.53
CA LYS A 121 5.81 11.14 7.71
C LYS A 121 4.45 10.58 8.11
N LEU A 122 4.30 9.25 8.19
CA LEU A 122 3.02 8.61 8.44
C LEU A 122 2.60 8.86 9.89
N GLU A 123 1.46 9.53 10.05
CA GLU A 123 0.86 9.95 11.31
C GLU A 123 -0.35 9.07 11.67
N GLU A 124 -1.01 8.45 10.69
CA GLU A 124 -2.23 7.65 10.91
C GLU A 124 -2.29 6.43 9.98
N MET A 125 -2.73 5.29 10.54
CA MET A 125 -2.95 4.04 9.83
C MET A 125 -4.41 3.58 10.01
N PRO A 126 -4.96 2.78 9.07
CA PRO A 126 -6.34 2.35 9.16
C PRO A 126 -6.60 1.46 10.37
N SER A 127 -7.71 1.72 11.06
CA SER A 127 -8.15 0.91 12.22
C SER A 127 -8.52 -0.53 11.83
N CYS A 128 -8.94 -0.77 10.59
CA CYS A 128 -9.26 -2.12 10.12
C CYS A 128 -8.09 -3.09 10.24
N LEU A 129 -6.83 -2.60 10.20
CA LEU A 129 -5.64 -3.44 10.44
C LEU A 129 -5.63 -4.10 11.83
N GLU A 130 -6.33 -3.52 12.80
CA GLU A 130 -6.47 -4.06 14.16
C GLU A 130 -7.39 -5.31 14.22
N SER A 131 -8.20 -5.56 13.18
CA SER A 131 -9.19 -6.66 13.13
C SER A 131 -8.94 -7.71 12.03
N ILE A 132 -7.92 -7.55 11.18
CA ILE A 132 -7.60 -8.52 10.11
C ILE A 132 -7.14 -9.85 10.70
N SER A 133 -7.96 -10.89 10.52
CA SER A 133 -7.70 -12.23 11.06
C SER A 133 -6.53 -12.97 10.38
N MET A 134 -6.24 -12.65 9.11
CA MET A 134 -5.21 -13.34 8.31
C MET A 134 -3.82 -12.75 8.46
N LEU A 135 -3.66 -11.65 9.20
CA LEU A 135 -2.40 -10.92 9.28
C LEU A 135 -1.36 -11.74 10.04
N GLN A 136 -0.30 -12.16 9.35
CA GLN A 136 0.79 -12.96 9.92
C GLN A 136 2.02 -12.12 10.23
N MET A 137 2.18 -10.98 9.54
CA MET A 137 3.31 -10.09 9.76
C MET A 137 2.93 -8.62 9.52
N ILE A 138 3.33 -7.78 10.48
CA ILE A 138 3.33 -6.32 10.34
C ILE A 138 4.72 -5.79 10.65
N GLY A 139 5.23 -4.89 9.82
CA GLY A 139 6.58 -4.38 9.99
C GLY A 139 6.78 -2.91 9.61
N ALA A 140 7.77 -2.31 10.25
CA ALA A 140 8.27 -0.97 9.96
C ALA A 140 9.80 -1.00 9.83
N VAL A 141 10.30 -0.55 8.69
CA VAL A 141 11.72 -0.53 8.36
C VAL A 141 12.16 0.88 8.03
N SER A 142 13.15 1.41 8.75
CA SER A 142 13.66 2.79 8.55
C SER A 142 12.57 3.88 8.67
N CYS A 143 11.50 3.61 9.41
CA CYS A 143 10.39 4.54 9.67
C CYS A 143 10.68 5.45 10.89
N SER A 144 9.80 6.43 11.12
CA SER A 144 9.85 7.29 12.32
C SER A 144 9.40 6.53 13.56
N GLU A 145 9.68 7.07 14.75
CA GLU A 145 9.22 6.45 15.99
C GLU A 145 7.70 6.42 16.10
N THR A 146 7.02 7.46 15.61
CA THR A 146 5.56 7.51 15.51
C THR A 146 5.00 6.30 14.75
N VAL A 147 5.60 5.95 13.60
CA VAL A 147 5.16 4.75 12.85
C VAL A 147 5.48 3.47 13.58
N ASN A 148 6.64 3.39 14.24
CA ASN A 148 6.98 2.23 15.05
C ASN A 148 5.95 2.02 16.18
N GLU A 149 5.46 3.10 16.80
CA GLU A 149 4.41 3.07 17.82
C GLU A 149 3.06 2.63 17.24
N LEU A 150 2.66 3.15 16.07
CA LEU A 150 1.43 2.71 15.37
C LEU A 150 1.46 1.21 15.05
N VAL A 151 2.57 0.73 14.48
CA VAL A 151 2.76 -0.69 14.15
C VAL A 151 2.73 -1.57 15.41
N LYS A 152 3.38 -1.13 16.50
CA LYS A 152 3.29 -1.83 17.80
C LYS A 152 1.87 -1.86 18.34
N LYS A 153 1.14 -0.75 18.27
CA LYS A 153 -0.23 -0.64 18.77
C LYS A 153 -1.14 -1.63 18.03
N ILE A 154 -1.12 -1.60 16.70
CA ILE A 154 -1.92 -2.52 15.87
C ILE A 154 -1.54 -3.97 16.17
N GLY A 155 -0.25 -4.26 16.23
CA GLY A 155 0.23 -5.61 16.54
C GLY A 155 -0.20 -6.10 17.93
N GLN A 156 -0.19 -5.22 18.94
CA GLN A 156 -0.65 -5.57 20.28
C GLN A 156 -2.16 -5.84 20.31
N VAL A 157 -2.97 -5.02 19.66
CA VAL A 157 -4.43 -5.25 19.57
C VAL A 157 -4.75 -6.60 18.92
N GLN A 158 -4.02 -6.95 17.86
CA GLN A 158 -4.14 -8.26 17.20
C GLN A 158 -3.80 -9.43 18.13
N VAL A 159 -2.70 -9.33 18.87
CA VAL A 159 -2.30 -10.34 19.85
C VAL A 159 -3.35 -10.48 20.96
N ASP A 160 -3.86 -9.36 21.48
CA ASP A 160 -4.90 -9.34 22.52
C ASP A 160 -6.21 -9.96 22.01
N ASN A 161 -6.48 -9.85 20.71
CA ASN A 161 -7.62 -10.45 20.01
C ASN A 161 -7.40 -11.92 19.61
N GLY A 162 -6.26 -12.53 19.96
CA GLY A 162 -5.99 -13.95 19.77
C GLY A 162 -5.05 -14.32 18.61
N ASN A 163 -4.50 -13.33 17.90
CA ASN A 163 -3.49 -13.56 16.86
C ASN A 163 -2.07 -13.69 17.47
N SER A 164 -1.85 -14.75 18.24
CA SER A 164 -0.62 -14.96 19.02
C SER A 164 0.63 -15.19 18.16
N ASP A 165 0.45 -15.65 16.92
CA ASP A 165 1.54 -15.97 16.00
C ASP A 165 1.98 -14.76 15.15
N LEU A 166 1.34 -13.60 15.32
CA LEU A 166 1.66 -12.38 14.59
C LEU A 166 3.12 -11.97 14.81
N LYS A 167 3.85 -11.78 13.71
CA LYS A 167 5.23 -11.28 13.73
C LYS A 167 5.23 -9.76 13.60
N ILE A 168 5.70 -9.08 14.64
CA ILE A 168 5.95 -7.64 14.63
C ILE A 168 7.43 -7.40 14.37
N ASN A 169 7.78 -6.76 13.24
CA ASN A 169 9.17 -6.51 12.85
C ASN A 169 9.46 -5.02 12.76
N ILE A 170 10.29 -4.49 13.66
CA ILE A 170 10.70 -3.09 13.65
C ILE A 170 12.20 -2.99 13.52
N GLN A 171 12.68 -2.35 12.46
CA GLN A 171 14.10 -2.21 12.14
C GLN A 171 14.47 -0.73 11.98
N ARG A 172 15.44 -0.28 12.77
CA ARG A 172 16.09 1.03 12.60
C ARG A 172 17.39 0.80 11.83
N TYR A 173 17.57 1.52 10.72
CA TYR A 173 18.82 1.55 9.95
C TYR A 173 19.53 2.86 10.22
#